data_AF-A0A453G9P4-F1
#
_entry.id   AF-A0A453G9P4-F1
#
_cell.length_a   1.000
_cell.length_b   1.000
_cell.length_c   1.000
_cell.angle_alpha   90.00
_cell.angle_beta   90.00
_cell.angle_gamma   90.00
#
_symmetry.space_group_name_H-M   'P 1'
#
loop_
_entity.id
_entity.type
_entity.pdbx_description
1 polymer ?
#
loop_
_entity_poly.entity_id
_entity_poly.type
_entity_poly.pdbx_seq_one_letter_code
_entity_poly.pdbx_strand_id
1 'polypeptide(L)' 'MMLGTFSPQAEPYTYEGEEETTPAGMFARGSYSAKLKFIDDDGKNYLEMSYYFEIRKDWPAV' A
#
# COMPACT_ATOMS: atom_id res chain seq x y z
N MET A 1 -5.97 -5.28 5.68
CA MET A 1 -7.15 -4.58 5.15
C MET A 1 -8.03 -5.60 4.43
N MET A 2 -9.35 -5.54 4.61
CA MET A 2 -10.32 -6.38 3.87
C MET A 2 -11.08 -5.47 2.90
N LEU A 3 -10.95 -5.73 1.60
CA LEU A 3 -11.60 -4.93 0.56
C LEU A 3 -13.06 -5.33 0.32
N GLY A 4 -13.44 -6.54 0.73
CA GLY A 4 -14.77 -7.12 0.50
C GLY A 4 -14.80 -8.01 -0.74
N THR A 5 -16.01 -8.33 -1.19
CA THR A 5 -16.26 -9.20 -2.35
C THR A 5 -16.66 -8.36 -3.56
N PHE A 6 -16.01 -8.58 -4.69
CA PHE A 6 -16.24 -7.85 -5.94
C PHE A 6 -16.73 -8.81 -7.02
N SER A 7 -17.80 -8.46 -7.71
CA SER A 7 -18.31 -9.25 -8.83
C SER A 7 -17.51 -8.99 -10.12
N PRO A 8 -17.51 -9.89 -11.10
CA PRO A 8 -16.85 -9.61 -12.37
C PRO A 8 -17.52 -8.44 -13.13
N GLN A 9 -16.71 -7.50 -13.62
CA GLN A 9 -17.14 -6.42 -14.50
C GLN A 9 -16.00 -6.00 -15.43
N ALA A 10 -16.30 -5.28 -16.51
CA ALA A 10 -15.30 -4.82 -17.47
C ALA A 10 -14.44 -3.66 -16.93
N GLU A 11 -15.04 -2.75 -16.17
CA GLU A 11 -14.36 -1.57 -15.63
C GLU A 11 -13.61 -1.89 -14.33
N PRO A 12 -12.44 -1.29 -14.07
CA PRO A 12 -11.72 -1.51 -12.82
C PRO A 12 -12.51 -1.05 -11.58
N TYR A 13 -12.33 -1.75 -10.46
CA TYR A 13 -12.78 -1.26 -9.16
C TYR A 13 -11.77 -0.25 -8.58
N THR A 14 -12.28 0.82 -8.00
CA THR A 14 -11.50 1.78 -7.22
C THR A 14 -11.84 1.63 -5.74
N TYR A 15 -10.82 1.51 -4.92
CA TYR A 15 -10.93 1.51 -3.47
C TYR A 15 -10.13 2.69 -2.91
N GLU A 16 -10.79 3.52 -2.11
CA GLU A 16 -10.15 4.59 -1.35
C GLU A 16 -9.94 4.09 0.08
N GLY A 17 -8.67 4.00 0.48
CA GLY A 17 -8.31 3.63 1.85
C GLY A 17 -8.51 4.80 2.82
N GLU A 18 -8.55 4.49 4.11
CA GLU A 18 -8.52 5.51 5.17
C GLU A 18 -7.19 6.29 5.14
N GLU A 19 -7.24 7.54 5.59
CA GLU A 19 -6.04 8.37 5.67
C GLU A 19 -5.12 7.85 6.78
N GLU A 20 -3.85 7.60 6.44
CA GLU A 20 -2.82 7.20 7.39
C GLU A 20 -1.75 8.29 7.54
N THR A 21 -1.26 8.49 8.77
CA THR A 21 -0.17 9.44 9.04
C THR A 21 1.18 8.73 9.00
N THR A 22 2.08 9.19 8.12
CA THR A 22 3.46 8.69 8.07
C THR A 22 4.22 9.07 9.35
N PRO A 23 4.98 8.16 10.00
CA PRO A 23 5.70 8.47 11.22
C PRO A 23 6.79 9.53 10.98
N ALA A 24 7.01 10.37 11.98
CA ALA A 24 7.92 11.51 11.91
C ALA A 24 8.98 11.49 13.03
N GLY A 25 9.97 12.37 12.90
CA GLY A 25 11.08 12.49 13.85
C GLY A 25 12.38 11.88 13.34
N MET A 26 13.48 12.14 14.04
CA MET A 26 14.83 11.74 13.59
C MET A 26 14.98 10.23 13.40
N PHE A 27 14.36 9.42 14.27
CA PHE A 27 14.46 7.96 14.25
C PHE A 27 13.54 7.28 13.24
N ALA A 28 12.48 7.95 12.80
CA ALA A 28 11.55 7.43 11.79
C ALA A 28 11.99 7.74 10.35
N ARG A 29 13.10 8.47 10.16
CA ARG A 29 13.62 8.81 8.84
C ARG A 29 14.56 7.71 8.35
N GLY A 30 14.48 7.41 7.06
CA GLY A 30 15.33 6.39 6.44
C GLY A 30 14.65 5.70 5.27
N SER A 31 15.30 4.66 4.75
CA SER A 31 14.78 3.82 3.67
C SER A 31 14.00 2.65 4.24
N TYR A 32 12.79 2.46 3.73
CA TYR A 32 11.87 1.40 4.10
C TYR A 32 11.60 0.51 2.90
N SER A 33 11.41 -0.78 3.17
CA SER A 33 10.90 -1.74 2.19
C SER A 33 9.59 -2.30 2.71
N ALA A 34 8.59 -2.39 1.86
CA ALA A 34 7.32 -3.00 2.17
C ALA A 34 6.99 -4.08 1.15
N LYS A 35 6.25 -5.09 1.62
CA LYS A 35 5.69 -6.16 0.79
C LYS A 35 4.19 -6.05 0.83
N LEU A 36 3.57 -6.06 -0.34
CA LEU A 36 2.12 -6.02 -0.52
C LEU A 36 1.68 -7.33 -1.15
N LYS A 37 0.55 -7.86 -0.66
CA LYS A 37 0.00 -9.13 -1.11
C LYS A 37 -1.52 -9.02 -1.21
N PHE A 38 -2.07 -9.41 -2.36
CA PHE A 38 -3.50 -9.45 -2.61
C PHE A 38 -3.96 -10.91 -2.60
N ILE A 39 -4.68 -11.28 -1.55
CA ILE A 39 -5.16 -12.63 -1.33
C ILE A 39 -6.66 -12.58 -0.98
N ASP A 40 -7.43 -13.55 -1.45
CA ASP A 40 -8.82 -13.77 -1.02
C ASP A 40 -8.92 -14.77 0.15
N ASP A 41 -10.12 -14.99 0.63
CA ASP A 41 -10.43 -15.94 1.71
C ASP A 41 -10.18 -17.42 1.32
N ASP A 42 -10.18 -17.75 0.03
CA ASP A 42 -9.78 -19.05 -0.51
C ASP A 42 -8.25 -19.26 -0.55
N GLY A 43 -7.46 -18.24 -0.19
CA GLY A 43 -6.00 -18.30 -0.16
C GLY A 43 -5.34 -18.12 -1.53
N LYS A 44 -6.08 -17.72 -2.56
CA LYS A 44 -5.54 -17.44 -3.88
C LYS A 44 -4.79 -16.12 -3.87
N ASN A 45 -3.52 -16.16 -4.27
CA ASN A 45 -2.69 -14.97 -4.41
C ASN A 45 -2.84 -14.38 -5.81
N TYR A 46 -3.38 -13.16 -5.89
CA TYR A 46 -3.58 -12.43 -7.14
C TYR A 46 -2.38 -11.58 -7.53
N LEU A 47 -1.67 -11.05 -6.53
CA LEU A 47 -0.52 -10.17 -6.73
C LEU A 47 0.34 -10.15 -5.48
N GLU A 48 1.65 -10.27 -5.67
CA GLU A 48 2.65 -10.05 -4.63
C GLU A 48 3.72 -9.10 -5.16
N MET A 49 3.95 -8.00 -4.47
CA MET A 49 4.92 -6.99 -4.90
C MET A 49 5.73 -6.46 -3.72
N SER A 50 6.97 -6.08 -3.99
CA SER A 50 7.82 -5.36 -3.04
C SER A 50 8.05 -3.95 -3.55
N TYR A 51 8.00 -2.97 -2.67
CA TYR A 51 8.29 -1.58 -2.99
C TYR A 51 9.16 -0.95 -1.91
N TYR A 52 9.84 0.12 -2.29
CA TYR A 52 10.77 0.84 -1.43
C TYR A 52 10.36 2.30 -1.41
N PHE A 53 10.45 2.91 -0.24
CA PHE A 53 10.16 4.32 -0.05
C PHE A 53 11.06 4.89 1.03
N GLU A 54 11.15 6.21 1.10
CA GLU A 54 11.93 6.88 2.12
C GLU A 54 11.06 7.79 2.96
N ILE A 55 11.32 7.85 4.26
CA ILE A 55 10.75 8.88 5.12
C ILE A 55 11.81 9.96 5.29
N ARG A 56 11.51 11.16 4.77
CA ARG A 56 12.42 12.31 4.76
C ARG A 56 11.80 13.50 5.47
N LYS A 57 12.65 14.42 5.93
CA LYS A 57 12.21 15.70 6.47
C LYS A 57 11.64 16.60 5.37
N ASP A 58 12.38 16.67 4.27
CA ASP A 58 12.11 17.55 3.14
C ASP A 58 12.09 16.69 1.88
N TRP A 59 11.07 16.91 1.04
CA TRP A 59 10.92 16.22 -0.23
C TRP A 59 11.44 17.10 -1.36
N PRO A 60 12.09 16.54 -2.39
CA PRO A 60 12.46 17.29 -3.58
C PRO A 60 11.21 17.94 -4.20
N ALA A 61 11.29 19.21 -4.57
CA ALA A 61 10.28 19.80 -5.43
C ALA A 61 10.29 19.05 -6.77
N VAL A 62 9.10 18.72 -7.27
CA VAL A 62 8.90 18.11 -8.59
C VAL A 62 9.29 19.11 -9.68
#